data_AF-A0A7C2XVU4-F1
#
_entry.id   AF-A0A7C2XVU4-F1
#
_cell.length_a   1.000
_cell.length_b   1.000
_cell.length_c   1.000
_cell.angle_alpha   90.00
_cell.angle_beta   90.00
_cell.angle_gamma   90.00
#
_symmetry.space_group_name_H-M   'P 1'
#
loop_
_entity.id
_entity.type
_entity.pdbx_description
1 polymer ?
#
loop_
_entity_poly.entity_id
_entity_poly.type
_entity_poly.pdbx_seq_one_letter_code
_entity_poly.pdbx_strand_id
1 'polypeptide(L)'
;MNNPYDFVPVGPAADRKAIATQEKFAGHSGTLTCRLQTLTHFFIAGNQERQARNQHQELRLLREGNAPIIPGSSLKGAIRHLAEAISGSCFILPNDPRMRARRGDRRQDKLEYYDYQKRRSDAYVLPEGFSPCGLGESPDSHKPEACPACRIFGFLADRVLSTGNVSFETAHVAGDYKTAAIILEPFGAPAPRHRPFYGTKASNFQDPRGRKFYYHRIQGARMMSRKLDFNKTVEALLPGAAFEFTVQYQNLSDADLSLLIYALALEDSMRHKLGMGKGVGLGSVHLTITGWQQLARKNRYLQFGDGTTNFSGADLQNAVKAQIDAYHRHYARWKDSLAALQDILAWDELHPRDARYPAREWLKKNPSVALEDVPDDAADYGKRPATGTPTLRPFPPSAPRP
;
A
#
# COMPACT_ATOMS: atom_id res chain seq x y z
N MET A 1 -15.36 -2.90 -13.83
CA MET A 1 -14.15 -2.24 -13.30
C MET A 1 -12.93 -2.95 -13.89
N ASN A 2 -11.98 -2.17 -14.45
CA ASN A 2 -11.20 -2.62 -15.61
C ASN A 2 -9.77 -3.10 -15.29
N ASN A 3 -9.36 -2.99 -14.02
CA ASN A 3 -8.03 -3.33 -13.51
C ASN A 3 -8.09 -3.50 -11.98
N PRO A 4 -7.36 -4.43 -11.33
CA PRO A 4 -7.51 -4.68 -9.88
C PRO A 4 -6.80 -3.65 -8.99
N TYR A 5 -6.43 -2.51 -9.55
CA TYR A 5 -5.75 -1.43 -8.86
C TYR A 5 -6.05 -0.10 -9.53
N ASP A 6 -5.80 0.96 -8.77
CA ASP A 6 -5.72 2.32 -9.27
C ASP A 6 -4.63 3.09 -8.51
N PHE A 7 -4.59 4.40 -8.70
CA PHE A 7 -3.56 5.27 -8.16
C PHE A 7 -4.17 6.38 -7.33
N VAL A 8 -3.61 6.57 -6.13
CA VAL A 8 -3.78 7.82 -5.41
C VAL A 8 -2.96 8.89 -6.15
N PRO A 9 -3.58 9.96 -6.65
CA PRO A 9 -2.89 10.96 -7.46
C PRO A 9 -1.80 11.68 -6.67
N VAL A 10 -0.79 12.17 -7.39
CA VAL A 10 0.26 13.01 -6.80
C VAL A 10 -0.36 14.36 -6.42
N GLY A 11 -0.60 14.57 -5.13
CA GLY A 11 -1.06 15.85 -4.58
C GLY A 11 0.08 16.89 -4.50
N PRO A 12 -0.13 18.02 -3.81
CA PRO A 12 0.94 18.99 -3.57
C PRO A 12 2.07 18.34 -2.76
N ALA A 13 3.32 18.76 -3.00
CA ALA A 13 4.45 18.30 -2.21
C ALA A 13 4.31 18.76 -0.75
N ALA A 14 4.68 17.88 0.18
CA ALA A 14 4.70 18.21 1.60
C ALA A 14 5.84 19.17 1.94
N ASP A 15 5.57 20.07 2.90
CA ASP A 15 6.62 20.88 3.49
C ASP A 15 7.60 19.95 4.24
N ARG A 16 8.89 20.08 3.92
CA ARG A 16 9.94 19.38 4.65
C ARG A 16 10.22 20.13 5.93
N LYS A 17 10.32 19.41 7.04
CA LYS A 17 10.59 19.97 8.36
C LYS A 17 11.75 19.24 8.99
N ALA A 18 12.45 19.92 9.90
CA ALA A 18 13.53 19.33 10.66
C ALA A 18 13.09 18.03 11.36
N ILE A 19 13.95 17.02 11.33
CA ILE A 19 13.72 15.76 12.03
C ILE A 19 13.97 15.96 13.53
N ALA A 20 12.97 15.65 14.35
CA ALA A 20 13.15 15.53 15.78
C ALA A 20 13.88 14.21 16.06
N THR A 21 15.17 14.32 16.35
CA THR A 21 16.06 13.21 16.68
C THR A 21 15.68 12.61 18.05
N GLN A 22 16.05 11.36 18.28
CA GLN A 22 15.50 10.53 19.38
C GLN A 22 15.82 11.10 20.77
N GLU A 23 16.91 11.85 20.90
CA GLU A 23 17.44 12.46 22.12
C GLU A 23 16.75 13.75 22.55
N LYS A 24 15.93 14.40 21.70
CA LYS A 24 15.42 15.75 21.97
C LYS A 24 14.17 15.84 22.85
N PHE A 25 13.51 14.71 23.16
CA PHE A 25 12.29 14.65 24.00
C PHE A 25 11.25 15.76 23.70
N ALA A 26 11.00 16.04 22.41
CA ALA A 26 10.33 17.27 21.96
C ALA A 26 8.92 17.07 21.40
N GLY A 27 8.37 15.85 21.44
CA GLY A 27 7.04 15.55 20.89
C GLY A 27 6.39 14.34 21.56
N HIS A 28 5.30 13.86 20.95
CA HIS A 28 4.52 12.73 21.45
C HIS A 28 5.32 11.44 21.37
N SER A 29 5.26 10.67 22.46
CA SER A 29 5.82 9.34 22.54
C SER A 29 4.80 8.40 23.14
N GLY A 30 4.88 7.11 22.82
CA GLY A 30 3.92 6.13 23.32
C GLY A 30 3.97 4.81 22.57
N THR A 31 2.98 4.00 22.88
CA THR A 31 2.84 2.63 22.42
C THR A 31 1.38 2.40 22.02
N LEU A 32 1.16 1.85 20.82
CA LEU A 32 -0.15 1.45 20.32
C LEU A 32 -0.19 -0.08 20.26
N THR A 33 -1.20 -0.68 20.88
CA THR A 33 -1.51 -2.11 20.72
C THR A 33 -2.51 -2.24 19.60
N CYS A 34 -2.20 -3.10 18.63
CA CYS A 34 -2.98 -3.25 17.40
C CYS A 34 -3.39 -4.71 17.20
N ARG A 35 -4.60 -4.91 16.67
CA ARG A 35 -5.10 -6.20 16.23
C ARG A 35 -5.43 -6.15 14.73
N LEU A 36 -5.00 -7.16 14.00
CA LEU A 36 -5.22 -7.33 12.56
C LEU A 36 -5.99 -8.61 12.31
N GLN A 37 -7.13 -8.52 11.62
CA GLN A 37 -7.94 -9.67 11.21
C GLN A 37 -7.92 -9.85 9.68
N THR A 38 -7.70 -11.07 9.21
CA THR A 38 -7.76 -11.38 7.78
C THR A 38 -9.22 -11.46 7.31
N LEU A 39 -9.58 -10.66 6.30
CA LEU A 39 -10.92 -10.67 5.69
C LEU A 39 -10.95 -11.48 4.40
N THR A 40 -9.82 -11.55 3.71
CA THR A 40 -9.62 -12.45 2.58
C THR A 40 -8.43 -13.36 2.83
N HIS A 41 -8.23 -14.36 1.97
CA HIS A 41 -7.05 -15.21 2.01
C HIS A 41 -5.77 -14.36 2.14
N PHE A 42 -4.91 -14.69 3.09
CA PHE A 42 -3.73 -13.88 3.40
C PHE A 42 -2.45 -14.70 3.21
N PHE A 43 -1.44 -14.06 2.62
CA PHE A 43 -0.18 -14.72 2.33
C PHE A 43 1.02 -13.77 2.42
N ILE A 44 2.01 -14.17 3.21
CA ILE A 44 3.36 -13.61 3.22
C ILE A 44 4.32 -14.78 3.05
N ALA A 45 5.18 -14.71 2.03
CA ALA A 45 6.12 -15.78 1.75
C ALA A 45 7.21 -15.86 2.82
N GLY A 46 7.48 -17.07 3.29
CA GLY A 46 8.67 -17.38 4.07
C GLY A 46 9.95 -17.38 3.23
N ASN A 47 11.11 -17.59 3.87
CA ASN A 47 12.36 -17.80 3.16
C ASN A 47 12.23 -18.97 2.18
N GLN A 48 12.64 -18.76 0.94
CA GLN A 48 12.57 -19.76 -0.13
C GLN A 48 13.98 -20.08 -0.62
N GLU A 49 14.25 -21.35 -0.88
CA GLU A 49 15.38 -21.74 -1.72
C GLU A 49 15.12 -21.28 -3.16
N ARG A 50 16.17 -20.85 -3.86
CA ARG A 50 16.07 -20.42 -5.26
C ARG A 50 15.68 -21.60 -6.15
N GLN A 51 14.40 -21.70 -6.49
CA GLN A 51 13.93 -22.65 -7.50
C GLN A 51 14.29 -22.20 -8.92
N ALA A 52 14.44 -23.16 -9.84
CA ALA A 52 14.79 -22.94 -11.23
C ALA A 52 13.80 -22.01 -11.96
N ARG A 53 14.29 -21.25 -12.95
CA ARG A 53 13.43 -20.41 -13.80
C ARG A 53 12.47 -21.30 -14.62
N ASN A 54 11.25 -20.82 -14.85
CA ASN A 54 10.20 -21.45 -15.68
C ASN A 54 9.54 -22.73 -15.12
N GLN A 55 9.47 -22.89 -13.80
CA GLN A 55 8.68 -23.95 -13.16
C GLN A 55 7.61 -23.38 -12.24
N HIS A 56 6.53 -24.14 -12.07
CA HIS A 56 5.47 -23.84 -11.12
C HIS A 56 6.05 -23.76 -9.69
N GLN A 57 5.79 -22.66 -8.99
CA GLN A 57 6.33 -22.43 -7.66
C GLN A 57 5.29 -22.69 -6.59
N GLU A 58 5.69 -23.42 -5.55
CA GLU A 58 4.91 -23.60 -4.33
C GLU A 58 5.55 -22.80 -3.20
N LEU A 59 4.79 -21.88 -2.60
CA LEU A 59 5.29 -20.98 -1.57
C LEU A 59 4.60 -21.24 -0.24
N ARG A 60 5.38 -21.28 0.83
CA ARG A 60 4.91 -21.48 2.22
C ARG A 60 4.81 -20.17 2.99
N LEU A 61 3.95 -20.17 4.02
CA LEU A 61 3.82 -19.03 4.92
C LEU A 61 5.15 -18.74 5.62
N LEU A 62 5.43 -17.45 5.84
CA LEU A 62 6.44 -17.07 6.79
C LEU A 62 5.98 -17.46 8.19
N ARG A 63 6.85 -18.18 8.90
CA ARG A 63 6.59 -18.69 10.24
C ARG A 63 7.75 -18.37 11.17
N GLU A 64 7.44 -18.24 12.45
CA GLU A 64 8.39 -18.30 13.55
C GLU A 64 8.04 -19.52 14.41
N GLY A 65 8.98 -20.45 14.55
CA GLY A 65 8.65 -21.81 14.96
C GLY A 65 7.61 -22.42 14.00
N ASN A 66 6.47 -22.86 14.56
CA ASN A 66 5.37 -23.42 13.77
C ASN A 66 4.21 -22.44 13.51
N ALA A 67 4.24 -21.23 14.07
CA ALA A 67 3.15 -20.27 13.93
C ALA A 67 3.43 -19.28 12.78
N PRO A 68 2.43 -18.91 11.96
CA PRO A 68 2.62 -17.90 10.94
C PRO A 68 2.80 -16.52 11.59
N ILE A 69 3.58 -15.66 10.95
CA ILE A 69 3.87 -14.31 11.46
C ILE A 69 3.74 -13.26 10.36
N ILE A 70 3.53 -12.00 10.76
CA ILE A 70 3.63 -10.85 9.88
C ILE A 70 4.82 -10.00 10.35
N PRO A 71 5.90 -9.87 9.57
CA PRO A 71 7.07 -9.10 9.99
C PRO A 71 6.70 -7.64 10.25
N GLY A 72 7.28 -7.05 11.30
CA GLY A 72 7.15 -5.62 11.60
C GLY A 72 7.55 -4.73 10.41
N SER A 73 8.53 -5.16 9.60
CA SER A 73 8.93 -4.46 8.37
C SER A 73 7.84 -4.46 7.28
N SER A 74 7.04 -5.53 7.19
CA SER A 74 5.93 -5.62 6.25
C SER A 74 4.77 -4.74 6.67
N LEU A 75 4.47 -4.69 7.97
CA LEU A 75 3.49 -3.77 8.55
C LEU A 75 3.93 -2.33 8.36
N LYS A 76 5.15 -1.99 8.80
CA LYS A 76 5.74 -0.65 8.65
C LYS A 76 5.72 -0.19 7.20
N GLY A 77 6.08 -1.04 6.25
CA GLY A 77 6.04 -0.72 4.82
C GLY A 77 4.63 -0.45 4.29
N ALA A 78 3.64 -1.22 4.71
CA ALA A 78 2.25 -1.02 4.29
C ALA A 78 1.65 0.28 4.86
N ILE A 79 1.87 0.55 6.15
CA ILE A 79 1.39 1.78 6.80
C ILE A 79 2.15 3.01 6.26
N ARG A 80 3.45 2.89 6.02
CA ARG A 80 4.25 3.93 5.35
C ARG A 80 3.70 4.28 3.97
N HIS A 81 3.35 3.27 3.16
CA HIS A 81 2.83 3.50 1.81
C HIS A 81 1.51 4.29 1.82
N LEU A 82 0.63 4.02 2.79
CA LEU A 82 -0.58 4.81 3.04
C LEU A 82 -0.24 6.25 3.43
N ALA A 83 0.61 6.41 4.45
CA ALA A 83 1.02 7.73 4.92
C ALA A 83 1.68 8.55 3.80
N GLU A 84 2.49 7.93 2.94
CA GLU A 84 3.12 8.60 1.80
C GLU A 84 2.10 9.12 0.77
N ALA A 85 1.01 8.38 0.56
CA ALA A 85 -0.04 8.72 -0.40
C ALA A 85 -0.91 9.89 0.04
N ILE A 86 -1.12 10.05 1.34
CA ILE A 86 -2.06 11.02 1.89
C ILE A 86 -1.40 12.21 2.59
N SER A 87 -0.08 12.34 2.43
CA SER A 87 0.69 13.44 3.04
C SER A 87 1.59 14.19 2.08
N GLY A 88 1.57 13.88 0.77
CA GLY A 88 2.44 14.53 -0.22
C GLY A 88 3.92 14.19 -0.04
N SER A 89 4.24 13.07 0.59
CA SER A 89 5.62 12.66 0.88
C SER A 89 6.36 12.17 -0.37
N CYS A 90 7.69 12.23 -0.32
CA CYS A 90 8.58 11.90 -1.44
C CYS A 90 8.44 10.46 -1.95
N PHE A 91 8.84 10.21 -3.20
CA PHE A 91 8.94 8.87 -3.76
C PHE A 91 10.27 8.21 -3.38
N ILE A 92 10.25 6.89 -3.18
CA ILE A 92 11.47 6.08 -3.05
C ILE A 92 11.87 5.61 -4.45
N LEU A 93 13.09 5.96 -4.87
CA LEU A 93 13.60 5.63 -6.20
C LEU A 93 14.45 4.35 -6.16
N PRO A 94 14.16 3.34 -6.99
CA PRO A 94 14.75 1.99 -6.89
C PRO A 94 16.21 1.84 -7.37
N ASN A 95 16.88 2.90 -7.84
CA ASN A 95 18.21 2.79 -8.49
C ASN A 95 19.40 3.14 -7.57
N ASP A 96 20.60 2.66 -7.91
CA ASP A 96 21.87 2.95 -7.20
C ASP A 96 22.14 4.47 -7.14
N PRO A 97 22.34 5.06 -5.94
CA PRO A 97 22.77 6.45 -5.76
C PRO A 97 24.01 6.83 -6.59
N ARG A 98 24.93 5.89 -6.86
CA ARG A 98 26.18 6.10 -7.61
C ARG A 98 25.96 6.39 -9.09
N MET A 99 24.91 5.84 -9.70
CA MET A 99 24.54 6.14 -11.09
C MET A 99 23.95 7.55 -11.23
N ARG A 100 23.38 8.10 -10.14
CA ARG A 100 22.75 9.41 -10.11
C ARG A 100 23.75 10.53 -9.80
N ALA A 101 24.64 10.32 -8.83
CA ALA A 101 25.72 11.26 -8.50
C ALA A 101 26.72 11.49 -9.66
N ARG A 102 26.99 10.45 -10.48
CA ARG A 102 27.92 10.54 -11.62
C ARG A 102 27.41 11.38 -12.81
N ARG A 103 26.12 11.73 -12.86
CA ARG A 103 25.57 12.45 -14.03
C ARG A 103 25.57 13.97 -13.91
N GLY A 104 25.83 14.55 -12.72
CA GLY A 104 25.80 16.01 -12.53
C GLY A 104 24.51 16.66 -13.06
N ASP A 105 23.43 15.87 -13.20
CA ASP A 105 22.28 16.24 -14.00
C ASP A 105 21.27 16.92 -13.10
N ARG A 106 21.25 18.25 -13.15
CA ARG A 106 20.25 19.10 -12.47
C ARG A 106 18.86 18.97 -13.10
N ARG A 107 18.62 18.02 -14.01
CA ARG A 107 17.37 17.90 -14.78
C ARG A 107 16.47 16.79 -14.24
N GLN A 108 15.90 17.05 -13.06
CA GLN A 108 14.68 16.44 -12.51
C GLN A 108 14.70 14.91 -12.28
N ASP A 109 14.38 14.49 -11.05
CA ASP A 109 14.30 13.08 -10.68
C ASP A 109 13.22 12.31 -11.46
N LYS A 110 13.42 11.01 -11.69
CA LYS A 110 12.50 10.17 -12.48
C LYS A 110 12.25 8.82 -11.82
N LEU A 111 11.01 8.35 -11.90
CA LEU A 111 10.64 6.95 -11.66
C LEU A 111 10.91 6.16 -12.93
N GLU A 112 11.84 5.23 -12.87
CA GLU A 112 12.20 4.38 -14.00
C GLU A 112 11.75 2.94 -13.77
N TYR A 113 11.20 2.34 -14.81
CA TYR A 113 10.82 0.94 -14.78
C TYR A 113 11.28 0.23 -16.04
N TYR A 114 12.10 -0.80 -15.85
CA TYR A 114 12.65 -1.57 -16.95
C TYR A 114 11.59 -2.47 -17.60
N ASP A 115 11.33 -2.26 -18.89
CA ASP A 115 10.52 -3.12 -19.72
C ASP A 115 11.40 -4.18 -20.39
N TYR A 116 11.31 -5.42 -19.91
CA TYR A 116 12.08 -6.55 -20.45
C TYR A 116 11.73 -6.90 -21.91
N GLN A 117 10.52 -6.58 -22.39
CA GLN A 117 10.14 -6.84 -23.78
C GLN A 117 10.73 -5.79 -24.72
N LYS A 118 10.65 -4.52 -24.32
CA LYS A 118 11.23 -3.40 -25.09
C LYS A 118 12.74 -3.26 -24.85
N ARG A 119 13.31 -3.97 -23.87
CA ARG A 119 14.69 -3.87 -23.38
C ARG A 119 15.12 -2.43 -23.04
N ARG A 120 14.19 -1.60 -22.58
CA ARG A 120 14.41 -0.18 -22.19
C ARG A 120 13.53 0.20 -21.01
N SER A 121 13.87 1.28 -20.31
CA SER A 121 13.04 1.80 -19.21
C SER A 121 11.98 2.78 -19.70
N ASP A 122 10.76 2.66 -19.16
CA ASP A 122 9.79 3.74 -19.16
C ASP A 122 10.10 4.66 -17.97
N ALA A 123 10.36 5.94 -18.25
CA ALA A 123 10.66 6.96 -17.25
C ALA A 123 9.48 7.91 -17.07
N TYR A 124 9.20 8.26 -15.80
CA TYR A 124 8.20 9.24 -15.39
C TYR A 124 8.84 10.33 -14.56
N VAL A 125 8.64 11.59 -14.94
CA VAL A 125 9.29 12.74 -14.32
C VAL A 125 8.61 13.05 -12.99
N LEU A 126 9.37 13.11 -11.90
CA LEU A 126 8.83 13.48 -10.61
C LEU A 126 8.53 14.99 -10.57
N PRO A 127 7.35 15.40 -10.07
CA PRO A 127 7.08 16.80 -9.79
C PRO A 127 8.06 17.35 -8.74
N GLU A 128 8.21 18.67 -8.70
CA GLU A 128 9.05 19.35 -7.72
C GLU A 128 8.63 18.99 -6.28
N GLY A 129 9.62 18.84 -5.39
CA GLY A 129 9.40 18.49 -3.98
C GLY A 129 9.25 16.98 -3.69
N PHE A 130 9.08 16.13 -4.72
CA PHE A 130 8.88 14.69 -4.56
C PHE A 130 10.16 13.82 -4.62
N SER A 131 11.31 14.43 -4.85
CA SER A 131 12.63 13.79 -4.74
C SER A 131 12.83 13.10 -3.39
N PRO A 132 13.56 11.98 -3.28
CA PRO A 132 13.85 11.34 -2.00
C PRO A 132 14.44 12.31 -0.94
N CYS A 133 14.03 12.19 0.33
CA CYS A 133 14.68 12.92 1.43
C CYS A 133 16.14 12.48 1.62
N GLY A 134 17.03 13.39 2.03
CA GLY A 134 18.45 13.13 2.16
C GLY A 134 19.24 13.09 0.84
N LEU A 135 18.58 13.23 -0.31
CA LEU A 135 19.27 13.21 -1.60
C LEU A 135 20.04 14.52 -1.81
N GLY A 136 21.36 14.41 -2.01
CA GLY A 136 22.24 15.57 -2.23
C GLY A 136 22.57 16.35 -0.95
N GLU A 137 22.08 15.90 0.20
CA GLU A 137 22.42 16.47 1.51
C GLU A 137 23.79 15.98 1.97
N SER A 138 24.54 16.84 2.66
CA SER A 138 25.79 16.45 3.31
C SER A 138 25.47 15.48 4.47
N PRO A 139 26.27 14.40 4.66
CA PRO A 139 26.18 13.55 5.84
C PRO A 139 26.30 14.33 7.15
N ASP A 140 27.03 15.45 7.12
CA ASP A 140 27.25 16.34 8.25
C ASP A 140 26.14 17.39 8.42
N SER A 141 25.00 17.29 7.72
CA SER A 141 23.88 18.19 7.93
C SER A 141 23.36 18.05 9.37
N HIS A 142 23.58 19.08 10.21
CA HIS A 142 23.21 19.04 11.63
C HIS A 142 21.67 19.10 11.86
N LYS A 143 20.89 19.36 10.80
CA LYS A 143 19.43 19.46 10.85
C LYS A 143 18.82 18.97 9.52
N PRO A 144 18.82 17.65 9.24
CA PRO A 144 18.16 17.13 8.05
C PRO A 144 16.66 17.43 8.10
N GLU A 145 16.10 17.87 6.97
CA GLU A 145 14.67 18.09 6.82
C GLU A 145 14.04 16.96 6.02
N ALA A 146 12.83 16.56 6.42
CA ALA A 146 12.15 15.45 5.80
C ALA A 146 10.65 15.69 5.67
N CYS A 147 10.06 15.07 4.66
CA CYS A 147 8.61 15.00 4.51
C CYS A 147 7.97 14.18 5.65
N PRO A 148 6.65 14.30 5.89
CA PRO A 148 5.97 13.62 7.00
C PRO A 148 6.25 12.11 7.10
N ALA A 149 6.14 11.37 5.99
CA ALA A 149 6.40 9.93 6.02
C ALA A 149 7.86 9.60 6.36
N CYS A 150 8.83 10.36 5.86
CA CYS A 150 10.24 10.17 6.18
C CYS A 150 10.58 10.53 7.64
N ARG A 151 9.89 11.51 8.25
CA ARG A 151 10.03 11.83 9.68
C ARG A 151 9.50 10.69 10.57
N ILE A 152 8.38 10.08 10.18
CA ILE A 152 7.76 8.97 10.92
C ILE A 152 8.53 7.66 10.69
N PHE A 153 8.74 7.26 9.44
CA PHE A 153 9.20 5.92 9.07
C PHE A 153 10.70 5.82 8.75
N GLY A 154 11.39 6.95 8.60
CA GLY A 154 12.82 7.01 8.27
C GLY A 154 13.11 6.95 6.77
N PHE A 155 14.37 7.12 6.40
CA PHE A 155 14.87 6.98 5.04
C PHE A 155 16.37 6.70 5.05
N LEU A 156 16.86 6.15 3.94
CA LEU A 156 18.28 6.03 3.64
C LEU A 156 18.51 6.58 2.23
N ALA A 157 19.30 7.64 2.11
CA ALA A 157 19.69 8.23 0.85
C ALA A 157 21.20 8.48 0.86
N ASP A 158 21.93 7.71 0.03
CA ASP A 158 23.39 7.67 0.03
C ASP A 158 23.97 7.44 1.43
N ARG A 159 24.61 8.45 2.03
CA ARG A 159 25.19 8.41 3.39
C ARG A 159 24.32 9.06 4.46
N VAL A 160 23.18 9.64 4.09
CA VAL A 160 22.25 10.27 5.04
C VAL A 160 21.20 9.25 5.47
N LEU A 161 21.16 8.97 6.77
CA LEU A 161 20.25 8.01 7.38
C LEU A 161 19.37 8.70 8.41
N SER A 162 18.06 8.43 8.31
CA SER A 162 17.11 8.62 9.41
C SER A 162 16.45 7.28 9.71
N THR A 163 16.55 6.81 10.95
CA THR A 163 15.93 5.56 11.40
C THR A 163 14.39 5.65 11.47
N GLY A 164 13.86 6.87 11.45
CA GLY A 164 12.48 7.17 11.74
C GLY A 164 12.19 7.14 13.24
N ASN A 165 10.98 7.54 13.57
CA ASN A 165 10.49 7.72 14.92
C ASN A 165 9.42 6.69 15.30
N VAL A 166 9.32 5.61 14.53
CA VAL A 166 8.42 4.47 14.80
C VAL A 166 9.11 3.12 14.59
N SER A 167 8.78 2.17 15.45
CA SER A 167 9.09 0.75 15.31
C SER A 167 7.79 -0.07 15.32
N PHE A 168 7.78 -1.14 14.53
CA PHE A 168 6.69 -2.10 14.47
C PHE A 168 7.23 -3.44 14.92
N GLU A 169 6.59 -4.04 15.90
CA GLU A 169 6.89 -5.41 16.29
C GLU A 169 6.36 -6.39 15.24
N THR A 170 6.90 -7.61 15.26
CA THR A 170 6.32 -8.71 14.50
C THR A 170 4.92 -9.01 15.03
N ALA A 171 3.95 -9.20 14.14
CA ALA A 171 2.63 -9.65 14.56
C ALA A 171 2.58 -11.16 14.68
N HIS A 172 2.08 -11.62 15.81
CA HIS A 172 1.91 -13.03 16.14
C HIS A 172 0.43 -13.38 16.11
N VAL A 173 0.11 -14.63 15.74
CA VAL A 173 -1.28 -15.09 15.73
C VAL A 173 -1.87 -15.04 17.13
N ALA A 174 -3.09 -14.51 17.21
CA ALA A 174 -3.93 -14.52 18.41
C ALA A 174 -5.15 -15.43 18.17
N GLY A 175 -5.09 -16.66 18.68
CA GLY A 175 -6.16 -17.65 18.56
C GLY A 175 -5.99 -18.65 17.42
N ASP A 176 -7.08 -19.31 17.03
CA ASP A 176 -7.07 -20.35 16.02
C ASP A 176 -6.94 -19.79 14.60
N TYR A 177 -6.32 -20.57 13.73
CA TYR A 177 -6.20 -20.26 12.31
C TYR A 177 -6.27 -21.54 11.47
N LYS A 178 -6.66 -21.37 10.20
CA LYS A 178 -6.67 -22.44 9.21
C LYS A 178 -5.86 -22.02 8.00
N THR A 179 -5.18 -22.97 7.38
CA THR A 179 -4.45 -22.77 6.12
C THR A 179 -5.01 -23.66 5.03
N ALA A 180 -4.85 -23.23 3.79
CA ALA A 180 -5.15 -24.03 2.61
C ALA A 180 -4.10 -23.79 1.52
N ALA A 181 -3.75 -24.84 0.78
CA ALA A 181 -2.98 -24.70 -0.45
C ALA A 181 -3.91 -24.22 -1.57
N ILE A 182 -3.66 -23.02 -2.09
CA ILE A 182 -4.46 -22.42 -3.16
C ILE A 182 -3.58 -22.17 -4.39
N ILE A 183 -4.05 -22.62 -5.56
CA ILE A 183 -3.40 -22.33 -6.85
C ILE A 183 -3.98 -21.01 -7.36
N LEU A 184 -3.14 -19.98 -7.41
CA LEU A 184 -3.58 -18.64 -7.80
C LEU A 184 -3.84 -18.56 -9.31
N GLU A 185 -4.85 -17.78 -9.72
CA GLU A 185 -4.98 -17.36 -11.12
C GLU A 185 -3.72 -16.56 -11.52
N PRO A 186 -3.14 -16.79 -12.72
CA PRO A 186 -2.07 -15.98 -13.23
C PRO A 186 -2.43 -14.49 -13.20
N PHE A 187 -1.74 -13.73 -12.36
CA PHE A 187 -1.72 -12.29 -12.47
C PHE A 187 -0.42 -11.89 -13.13
N GLY A 188 -0.52 -11.10 -14.19
CA GLY A 188 0.64 -10.52 -14.85
C GLY A 188 1.55 -9.88 -13.81
N ALA A 189 2.87 -10.03 -13.98
CA ALA A 189 3.81 -9.29 -13.15
C ALA A 189 3.40 -7.80 -13.17
N PRO A 190 3.44 -7.10 -12.02
CA PRO A 190 3.14 -5.66 -11.95
C PRO A 190 4.28 -4.89 -12.60
N ALA A 191 4.41 -5.03 -13.91
CA ALA A 191 5.40 -4.38 -14.72
C ALA A 191 4.67 -3.29 -15.51
N PRO A 192 5.14 -2.04 -15.46
CA PRO A 192 4.65 -0.95 -16.30
C PRO A 192 5.11 -1.16 -17.74
N ARG A 193 4.58 -2.21 -18.36
CA ARG A 193 4.73 -2.52 -19.78
C ARG A 193 3.82 -1.61 -20.60
N HIS A 194 2.73 -1.18 -19.99
CA HIS A 194 1.72 -0.29 -20.56
C HIS A 194 1.90 1.12 -19.99
N ARG A 195 2.75 1.92 -20.63
CA ARG A 195 3.11 3.28 -20.19
C ARG A 195 1.87 4.15 -19.88
N PRO A 196 0.82 4.16 -20.72
CA PRO A 196 -0.43 4.87 -20.41
C PRO A 196 -1.11 4.53 -19.09
N PHE A 197 -0.89 3.32 -18.52
CA PHE A 197 -1.47 2.96 -17.23
C PHE A 197 -0.81 3.66 -16.04
N TYR A 198 0.43 4.11 -16.21
CA TYR A 198 1.26 4.64 -15.13
C TYR A 198 1.57 6.13 -15.28
N GLY A 199 1.24 6.70 -16.44
CA GLY A 199 1.33 8.14 -16.69
C GLY A 199 -0.02 8.85 -16.74
N THR A 200 0.00 10.18 -16.71
CA THR A 200 -1.19 11.04 -16.90
C THR A 200 -1.37 11.46 -18.36
N LYS A 201 -2.60 11.47 -18.88
CA LYS A 201 -2.87 11.95 -20.25
C LYS A 201 -2.41 13.40 -20.48
N ALA A 202 -2.60 14.26 -19.47
CA ALA A 202 -2.25 15.68 -19.52
C ALA A 202 -0.76 15.95 -19.84
N SER A 203 0.12 15.05 -19.39
CA SER A 203 1.57 15.14 -19.63
C SER A 203 2.05 14.31 -20.83
N ASN A 204 1.13 13.79 -21.65
CA ASN A 204 1.42 12.74 -22.63
C ASN A 204 2.12 11.53 -21.98
N PHE A 205 1.62 11.13 -20.81
CA PHE A 205 2.11 10.03 -19.99
C PHE A 205 3.57 10.17 -19.53
N GLN A 206 4.05 11.41 -19.32
CA GLN A 206 5.40 11.70 -18.81
C GLN A 206 5.44 11.84 -17.30
N ASP A 207 4.37 12.29 -16.68
CA ASP A 207 4.27 12.42 -15.23
C ASP A 207 3.65 11.16 -14.63
N PRO A 208 4.08 10.72 -13.44
CA PRO A 208 3.52 9.56 -12.79
C PRO A 208 2.06 9.82 -12.43
N ARG A 209 1.20 8.81 -12.65
CA ARG A 209 -0.21 8.86 -12.25
C ARG A 209 -0.37 8.98 -10.73
N GLY A 210 0.55 8.41 -9.96
CA GLY A 210 0.55 8.49 -8.51
C GLY A 210 1.04 7.22 -7.83
N ARG A 211 0.50 6.92 -6.65
CA ARG A 211 0.86 5.74 -5.86
C ARG A 211 -0.17 4.64 -6.06
N LYS A 212 0.30 3.48 -6.52
CA LYS A 212 -0.55 2.33 -6.83
C LYS A 212 -1.12 1.68 -5.55
N PHE A 213 -2.43 1.47 -5.51
CA PHE A 213 -3.15 0.70 -4.48
C PHE A 213 -4.10 -0.30 -5.13
N TYR A 214 -4.34 -1.43 -4.48
CA TYR A 214 -5.18 -2.50 -5.03
C TYR A 214 -6.56 -2.47 -4.38
N TYR A 215 -7.59 -2.65 -5.21
CA TYR A 215 -8.96 -2.80 -4.75
C TYR A 215 -9.14 -4.05 -3.88
N HIS A 216 -10.13 -4.00 -2.98
CA HIS A 216 -10.61 -5.18 -2.29
C HIS A 216 -11.41 -6.09 -3.23
N ARG A 217 -11.35 -7.39 -2.96
CA ARG A 217 -12.19 -8.41 -3.59
C ARG A 217 -12.82 -9.22 -2.48
N ILE A 218 -14.07 -8.92 -2.17
CA ILE A 218 -14.78 -9.49 -1.00
C ILE A 218 -14.95 -11.00 -1.16
N GLN A 219 -15.07 -11.47 -2.40
CA GLN A 219 -15.13 -12.89 -2.76
C GLN A 219 -13.80 -13.64 -2.53
N GLY A 220 -12.74 -12.97 -2.06
CA GLY A 220 -11.45 -13.58 -1.75
C GLY A 220 -10.54 -13.77 -2.95
N ALA A 221 -9.59 -14.70 -2.83
CA ALA A 221 -8.59 -14.97 -3.86
C ALA A 221 -9.19 -15.56 -5.13
N ARG A 222 -8.72 -15.12 -6.29
CA ARG A 222 -8.95 -15.79 -7.58
C ARG A 222 -8.05 -17.02 -7.68
N MET A 223 -8.68 -18.17 -7.83
CA MET A 223 -8.04 -19.48 -7.81
C MET A 223 -8.32 -20.22 -9.11
N MET A 224 -7.51 -21.21 -9.41
CA MET A 224 -7.74 -22.16 -10.49
C MET A 224 -7.37 -23.57 -10.05
N SER A 225 -7.76 -24.59 -10.82
CA SER A 225 -7.45 -25.99 -10.50
C SER A 225 -6.12 -26.48 -11.10
N ARG A 226 -5.61 -25.82 -12.13
CA ARG A 226 -4.46 -26.28 -12.92
C ARG A 226 -3.18 -25.52 -12.56
N LYS A 227 -2.09 -26.27 -12.35
CA LYS A 227 -0.73 -25.74 -12.25
C LYS A 227 -0.20 -25.36 -13.64
N LEU A 228 0.37 -24.17 -13.73
CA LEU A 228 0.99 -23.61 -14.93
C LEU A 228 2.37 -23.04 -14.55
N ASP A 229 3.24 -22.89 -15.53
CA ASP A 229 4.63 -22.46 -15.39
C ASP A 229 4.74 -21.00 -14.92
N PHE A 230 3.62 -20.28 -14.95
CA PHE A 230 3.50 -18.85 -14.70
C PHE A 230 2.45 -18.50 -13.64
N ASN A 231 1.89 -19.51 -12.94
CA ASN A 231 1.15 -19.30 -11.69
C ASN A 231 1.90 -19.90 -10.50
N LYS A 232 1.35 -19.69 -9.30
CA LYS A 232 1.95 -20.18 -8.05
C LYS A 232 0.89 -20.85 -7.20
N THR A 233 1.28 -21.92 -6.52
CA THR A 233 0.55 -22.44 -5.37
C THR A 233 1.07 -21.75 -4.13
N VAL A 234 0.18 -21.25 -3.28
CA VAL A 234 0.56 -20.65 -2.00
C VAL A 234 -0.18 -21.34 -0.87
N GLU A 235 0.51 -21.61 0.23
CA GLU A 235 -0.12 -21.91 1.50
C GLU A 235 -0.70 -20.60 2.04
N ALA A 236 -2.00 -20.37 1.91
CA ALA A 236 -2.64 -19.15 2.38
C ALA A 236 -3.35 -19.39 3.72
N LEU A 237 -3.35 -18.38 4.59
CA LEU A 237 -4.29 -18.30 5.70
C LEU A 237 -5.69 -18.09 5.15
N LEU A 238 -6.66 -18.84 5.66
CA LEU A 238 -8.07 -18.59 5.40
C LEU A 238 -8.52 -17.28 6.10
N PRO A 239 -9.62 -16.65 5.63
CA PRO A 239 -10.22 -15.53 6.34
C PRO A 239 -10.55 -15.86 7.79
N GLY A 240 -10.43 -14.88 8.68
CA GLY A 240 -10.76 -14.97 10.11
C GLY A 240 -9.55 -15.12 11.04
N ALA A 241 -8.33 -15.30 10.52
CA ALA A 241 -7.13 -15.33 11.35
C ALA A 241 -6.86 -13.95 11.96
N ALA A 242 -6.55 -13.91 13.26
CA ALA A 242 -6.22 -12.69 13.98
C ALA A 242 -4.74 -12.65 14.37
N PHE A 243 -4.16 -11.45 14.34
CA PHE A 243 -2.79 -11.17 14.72
C PHE A 243 -2.73 -9.97 15.66
N GLU A 244 -1.81 -9.99 16.61
CA GLU A 244 -1.57 -8.88 17.54
C GLU A 244 -0.13 -8.41 17.44
N PHE A 245 0.07 -7.09 17.52
CA PHE A 245 1.38 -6.44 17.47
C PHE A 245 1.34 -5.08 18.12
N THR A 246 2.54 -4.56 18.39
CA THR A 246 2.73 -3.24 18.98
C THR A 246 3.41 -2.30 18.00
N VAL A 247 3.01 -1.02 18.03
CA VAL A 247 3.72 0.08 17.37
C VAL A 247 4.22 1.05 18.44
N GLN A 248 5.53 1.23 18.52
CA GLN A 248 6.14 2.20 19.44
C GLN A 248 6.52 3.44 18.63
N TYR A 249 6.25 4.62 19.19
CA TYR A 249 6.56 5.89 18.55
C TYR A 249 7.18 6.87 19.55
N GLN A 250 7.98 7.81 19.04
CA GLN A 250 8.63 8.81 19.86
C GLN A 250 8.84 10.14 19.13
N ASN A 251 8.82 11.24 19.86
CA ASN A 251 9.06 12.59 19.35
C ASN A 251 8.24 12.93 18.07
N LEU A 252 7.03 12.40 17.94
CA LEU A 252 6.14 12.75 16.83
C LEU A 252 5.49 14.10 17.12
N SER A 253 5.45 14.99 16.12
CA SER A 253 4.63 16.20 16.22
C SER A 253 3.13 15.86 16.19
N ASP A 254 2.25 16.79 16.56
CA ASP A 254 0.78 16.60 16.45
C ASP A 254 0.36 16.12 15.05
N ALA A 255 0.94 16.73 14.01
CA ALA A 255 0.68 16.37 12.62
C ALA A 255 1.23 14.98 12.26
N ASP A 256 2.33 14.52 12.87
CA ASP A 256 2.88 13.20 12.56
C ASP A 256 2.14 12.09 13.29
N LEU A 257 1.76 12.35 14.55
CA LEU A 257 0.96 11.42 15.34
C LEU A 257 -0.40 11.20 14.68
N SER A 258 -1.08 12.28 14.30
CA SER A 258 -2.37 12.17 13.60
C SER A 258 -2.26 11.41 12.27
N LEU A 259 -1.19 11.61 11.50
CA LEU A 259 -0.93 10.85 10.28
C LEU A 259 -0.67 9.35 10.55
N LEU A 260 0.13 9.01 11.58
CA LEU A 260 0.38 7.62 11.97
C LEU A 260 -0.90 6.93 12.41
N ILE A 261 -1.68 7.57 13.28
CA ILE A 261 -2.94 7.03 13.81
C ILE A 261 -3.95 6.87 12.67
N TYR A 262 -4.10 7.86 11.80
CA TYR A 262 -4.98 7.74 10.64
C TYR A 262 -4.58 6.58 9.73
N ALA A 263 -3.29 6.44 9.40
CA ALA A 263 -2.81 5.35 8.54
C ALA A 263 -2.99 3.95 9.17
N LEU A 264 -3.00 3.85 10.51
CA LEU A 264 -3.28 2.61 11.23
C LEU A 264 -4.79 2.32 11.32
N ALA A 265 -5.60 3.29 11.73
CA ALA A 265 -7.02 3.08 12.00
C ALA A 265 -7.86 3.05 10.72
N LEU A 266 -7.61 4.00 9.80
CA LEU A 266 -8.49 4.35 8.68
C LEU A 266 -9.93 4.65 9.13
N GLU A 267 -10.79 4.98 8.17
CA GLU A 267 -12.23 5.13 8.40
C GLU A 267 -12.93 3.77 8.39
N ASP A 268 -14.11 3.67 9.03
CA ASP A 268 -14.86 2.41 9.19
C ASP A 268 -15.21 1.73 7.86
N SER A 269 -15.34 2.50 6.77
CA SER A 269 -15.63 2.01 5.42
C SER A 269 -14.40 1.46 4.69
N MET A 270 -13.20 1.63 5.24
CA MET A 270 -11.94 1.29 4.58
C MET A 270 -11.28 0.06 5.20
N ARG A 271 -10.49 -0.67 4.41
CA ARG A 271 -9.66 -1.79 4.90
C ARG A 271 -8.24 -1.68 4.37
N HIS A 272 -7.30 -2.33 5.05
CA HIS A 272 -5.91 -2.35 4.60
C HIS A 272 -5.68 -3.49 3.61
N LYS A 273 -4.72 -3.30 2.72
CA LYS A 273 -4.29 -4.31 1.75
C LYS A 273 -2.81 -4.67 1.96
N LEU A 274 -2.53 -5.82 2.57
CA LEU A 274 -1.20 -6.28 2.96
C LEU A 274 -0.81 -7.62 2.31
N GLY A 275 0.47 -7.99 2.40
CA GLY A 275 0.97 -9.25 1.88
C GLY A 275 1.06 -9.34 0.36
N MET A 276 1.20 -10.56 -0.14
CA MET A 276 1.37 -10.89 -1.56
C MET A 276 0.03 -11.24 -2.21
N GLY A 277 -0.02 -11.24 -3.56
CA GLY A 277 -1.24 -11.63 -4.30
C GLY A 277 -2.38 -10.61 -4.24
N LYS A 278 -2.10 -9.35 -3.89
CA LYS A 278 -3.12 -8.28 -3.75
C LYS A 278 -4.03 -8.16 -4.98
N GLY A 279 -3.43 -8.19 -6.18
CA GLY A 279 -4.14 -8.06 -7.46
C GLY A 279 -5.02 -9.25 -7.85
N VAL A 280 -4.94 -10.38 -7.13
CA VAL A 280 -5.87 -11.51 -7.28
C VAL A 280 -6.83 -11.64 -6.10
N GLY A 281 -6.86 -10.65 -5.20
CA GLY A 281 -7.84 -10.60 -4.10
C GLY A 281 -7.30 -11.03 -2.73
N LEU A 282 -6.05 -11.47 -2.61
CA LEU A 282 -5.45 -11.76 -1.31
C LEU A 282 -5.25 -10.48 -0.48
N GLY A 283 -5.12 -10.66 0.84
CA GLY A 283 -4.48 -9.68 1.71
C GLY A 283 -5.36 -8.52 2.16
N SER A 284 -6.69 -8.65 2.11
CA SER A 284 -7.59 -7.66 2.69
C SER A 284 -7.69 -7.92 4.18
N VAL A 285 -7.45 -6.90 5.01
CA VAL A 285 -7.41 -7.03 6.46
C VAL A 285 -8.10 -5.87 7.15
N HIS A 286 -8.67 -6.12 8.33
CA HIS A 286 -9.16 -5.08 9.22
C HIS A 286 -8.14 -4.87 10.34
N LEU A 287 -7.60 -3.66 10.46
CA LEU A 287 -6.69 -3.26 11.52
C LEU A 287 -7.48 -2.42 12.53
N THR A 288 -7.26 -2.68 13.81
CA THR A 288 -7.87 -1.94 14.92
C THR A 288 -6.80 -1.60 15.95
N ILE A 289 -6.84 -0.39 16.50
CA ILE A 289 -6.05 -0.02 17.68
C ILE A 289 -6.87 -0.45 18.89
N THR A 290 -6.34 -1.39 19.68
CA THR A 290 -7.02 -1.99 20.83
C THR A 290 -6.52 -1.45 22.17
N GLY A 291 -5.39 -0.75 22.17
CA GLY A 291 -4.85 -0.06 23.34
C GLY A 291 -3.92 1.07 22.92
N TRP A 292 -3.86 2.12 23.74
CA TRP A 292 -2.93 3.22 23.52
C TRP A 292 -2.36 3.72 24.84
N GLN A 293 -1.04 3.63 24.98
CA GLN A 293 -0.28 4.21 26.07
C GLN A 293 0.49 5.43 25.58
N GLN A 294 0.18 6.62 26.09
CA GLN A 294 0.96 7.83 25.86
C GLN A 294 2.01 8.00 26.95
N LEU A 295 3.18 8.52 26.56
CA LEU A 295 4.33 8.69 27.44
C LEU A 295 4.81 10.15 27.44
N ALA A 296 4.58 10.83 28.56
CA ALA A 296 5.12 12.16 28.83
C ALA A 296 6.58 12.03 29.34
N ARG A 297 7.52 11.85 28.42
CA ARG A 297 8.94 11.55 28.75
C ARG A 297 9.56 12.57 29.72
N LYS A 298 9.29 13.87 29.58
CA LYS A 298 9.82 14.90 30.49
C LYS A 298 9.38 14.67 31.94
N ASN A 299 8.12 14.33 32.17
CA ASN A 299 7.58 14.12 33.51
C ASN A 299 8.13 12.83 34.13
N ARG A 300 8.30 11.77 33.31
CA ARG A 300 8.85 10.49 33.75
C ARG A 300 10.28 10.56 34.28
N TYR A 301 11.12 11.45 33.76
CA TYR A 301 12.49 11.66 34.28
C TYR A 301 12.54 12.61 35.48
N LEU A 302 11.45 13.35 35.76
CA LEU A 302 11.37 14.28 36.88
C LEU A 302 10.71 13.68 38.12
N GLN A 303 9.81 12.69 37.95
CA GLN A 303 9.12 12.02 39.06
C GLN A 303 8.98 10.52 38.79
N PHE A 304 9.34 9.69 39.78
CA PHE A 304 9.26 8.24 39.69
C PHE A 304 7.78 7.80 39.77
N GLY A 305 7.24 7.23 38.68
CA GLY A 305 5.87 6.70 38.62
C GLY A 305 4.84 7.59 37.90
N ASP A 306 5.21 8.80 37.46
CA ASP A 306 4.35 9.72 36.71
C ASP A 306 4.70 9.74 35.20
N GLY A 307 3.78 10.20 34.35
CA GLY A 307 4.03 10.46 32.93
C GLY A 307 3.59 9.35 31.96
N THR A 308 2.61 8.52 32.36
CA THR A 308 1.96 7.56 31.46
C THR A 308 0.44 7.76 31.48
N THR A 309 -0.19 7.77 30.31
CA THR A 309 -1.65 7.82 30.17
C THR A 309 -2.09 6.64 29.31
N ASN A 310 -2.96 5.78 29.84
CA ASN A 310 -3.47 4.61 29.14
C ASN A 310 -4.91 4.86 28.70
N PHE A 311 -5.20 4.64 27.43
CA PHE A 311 -6.53 4.71 26.85
C PHE A 311 -7.02 3.30 26.52
N SER A 312 -8.24 2.99 26.96
CA SER A 312 -8.96 1.75 26.65
C SER A 312 -10.46 2.04 26.49
N GLY A 313 -11.22 1.09 25.96
CA GLY A 313 -12.67 1.22 25.82
C GLY A 313 -13.11 2.49 25.08
N ALA A 314 -14.07 3.21 25.65
CA ALA A 314 -14.60 4.45 25.08
C ALA A 314 -13.55 5.58 25.00
N ASP A 315 -12.64 5.68 25.97
CA ASP A 315 -11.60 6.71 25.97
C ASP A 315 -10.62 6.50 24.81
N LEU A 316 -10.29 5.25 24.50
CA LEU A 316 -9.49 4.91 23.32
C LEU A 316 -10.19 5.31 22.02
N GLN A 317 -11.47 4.99 21.88
CA GLN A 317 -12.26 5.34 20.70
C GLN A 317 -12.30 6.86 20.50
N ASN A 318 -12.54 7.61 21.57
CA ASN A 318 -12.54 9.08 21.54
C ASN A 318 -11.16 9.64 21.18
N ALA A 319 -10.08 9.09 21.75
CA ALA A 319 -8.72 9.53 21.47
C ALA A 319 -8.31 9.26 20.01
N VAL A 320 -8.64 8.07 19.47
CA VAL A 320 -8.39 7.72 18.06
C VAL A 320 -9.21 8.63 17.14
N LYS A 321 -10.49 8.83 17.43
CA LYS A 321 -11.35 9.75 16.66
C LYS A 321 -10.80 11.17 16.64
N ALA A 322 -10.34 11.69 17.79
CA ALA A 322 -9.74 13.02 17.87
C ALA A 322 -8.47 13.15 16.99
N GLN A 323 -7.68 12.08 16.85
CA GLN A 323 -6.53 12.05 15.95
C GLN A 323 -6.92 11.95 14.48
N ILE A 324 -7.99 11.23 14.14
CA ILE A 324 -8.56 11.22 12.79
C ILE A 324 -9.02 12.64 12.41
N ASP A 325 -9.75 13.32 13.30
CA ASP A 325 -10.16 14.71 13.09
C ASP A 325 -8.96 15.66 12.96
N ALA A 326 -7.91 15.45 13.77
CA ALA A 326 -6.67 16.21 13.67
C ALA A 326 -5.96 15.98 12.34
N TYR A 327 -5.96 14.75 11.82
CA TYR A 327 -5.42 14.44 10.50
C TYR A 327 -6.16 15.22 9.40
N HIS A 328 -7.50 15.21 9.40
CA HIS A 328 -8.27 15.98 8.42
C HIS A 328 -7.98 17.49 8.48
N ARG A 329 -7.69 18.04 9.66
CA ARG A 329 -7.25 19.44 9.79
C ARG A 329 -5.83 19.66 9.28
N HIS A 330 -4.86 18.86 9.72
CA HIS A 330 -3.45 19.04 9.37
C HIS A 330 -3.13 18.72 7.89
N TYR A 331 -3.86 17.79 7.29
CA TYR A 331 -3.64 17.30 5.92
C TYR A 331 -4.78 17.66 4.95
N ALA A 332 -5.57 18.69 5.26
CA ALA A 332 -6.67 19.17 4.41
C ALA A 332 -6.26 19.44 2.95
N ARG A 333 -5.00 19.84 2.71
CA ARG A 333 -4.41 20.07 1.37
C ARG A 333 -4.41 18.82 0.49
N TRP A 334 -4.51 17.61 1.06
CA TRP A 334 -4.48 16.33 0.36
C TRP A 334 -5.85 15.64 0.28
N LYS A 335 -6.94 16.39 0.43
CA LYS A 335 -8.31 15.85 0.36
C LYS A 335 -8.60 15.01 -0.90
N ASP A 336 -8.03 15.37 -2.05
CA ASP A 336 -8.26 14.64 -3.30
C ASP A 336 -7.47 13.32 -3.33
N SER A 337 -6.24 13.33 -2.81
CA SER A 337 -5.46 12.10 -2.59
C SER A 337 -6.16 11.18 -1.60
N LEU A 338 -6.76 11.74 -0.55
CA LEU A 338 -7.52 10.97 0.42
C LEU A 338 -8.80 10.39 -0.17
N ALA A 339 -9.56 11.17 -0.93
CA ALA A 339 -10.78 10.71 -1.60
C ALA A 339 -10.50 9.54 -2.56
N ALA A 340 -9.42 9.62 -3.34
CA ALA A 340 -8.98 8.52 -4.18
C ALA A 340 -8.59 7.27 -3.35
N LEU A 341 -7.91 7.46 -2.22
CA LEU A 341 -7.55 6.35 -1.34
C LEU A 341 -8.79 5.70 -0.70
N GLN A 342 -9.75 6.50 -0.25
CA GLN A 342 -11.04 6.05 0.29
C GLN A 342 -11.78 5.19 -0.73
N ASP A 343 -11.88 5.64 -1.99
CA ASP A 343 -12.50 4.84 -3.05
C ASP A 343 -11.77 3.51 -3.27
N ILE A 344 -10.43 3.54 -3.37
CA ILE A 344 -9.65 2.34 -3.67
C ILE A 344 -9.70 1.31 -2.53
N LEU A 345 -9.68 1.77 -1.29
CA LEU A 345 -9.67 0.93 -0.10
C LEU A 345 -11.05 0.72 0.52
N ALA A 346 -12.11 1.14 -0.16
CA ALA A 346 -13.48 0.90 0.27
C ALA A 346 -13.75 -0.61 0.39
N TRP A 347 -14.31 -0.99 1.53
CA TRP A 347 -14.86 -2.32 1.79
C TRP A 347 -16.38 -2.26 1.66
N ASP A 348 -16.87 -2.41 0.43
CA ASP A 348 -18.29 -2.33 0.09
C ASP A 348 -18.87 -3.72 -0.19
N GLU A 349 -19.50 -4.30 0.83
CA GLU A 349 -20.18 -5.61 0.73
C GLU A 349 -21.46 -5.57 -0.12
N LEU A 350 -22.06 -4.40 -0.30
CA LEU A 350 -23.28 -4.22 -1.08
C LEU A 350 -22.97 -4.16 -2.58
N HIS A 351 -21.85 -3.54 -2.97
CA HIS A 351 -21.41 -3.41 -4.37
C HIS A 351 -19.98 -3.94 -4.55
N PRO A 352 -19.78 -5.26 -4.42
CA PRO A 352 -18.43 -5.83 -4.40
C PRO A 352 -17.74 -5.69 -5.77
N ARG A 353 -16.53 -5.12 -5.74
CA ARG A 353 -15.66 -5.00 -6.92
C ARG A 353 -15.07 -6.37 -7.28
N ASP A 354 -15.17 -6.77 -8.55
CA ASP A 354 -14.49 -7.96 -9.09
C ASP A 354 -13.58 -7.61 -10.28
N ALA A 355 -12.74 -6.60 -10.08
CA ALA A 355 -11.83 -6.10 -11.10
C ALA A 355 -10.75 -7.13 -11.48
N ARG A 356 -10.44 -7.20 -12.78
CA ARG A 356 -9.48 -8.14 -13.37
C ARG A 356 -8.46 -7.40 -14.20
N TYR A 357 -7.26 -7.97 -14.31
CA TYR A 357 -6.30 -7.51 -15.30
C TYR A 357 -6.86 -7.72 -16.71
N PRO A 358 -6.67 -6.75 -17.62
CA PRO A 358 -6.91 -6.99 -19.04
C PRO A 358 -6.15 -8.19 -19.55
N ALA A 359 -6.75 -8.95 -20.45
CA ALA A 359 -6.11 -10.12 -21.03
C ALA A 359 -4.84 -9.72 -21.78
N ARG A 360 -3.83 -10.60 -21.79
CA ARG A 360 -2.55 -10.34 -22.48
C ARG A 360 -2.74 -9.96 -23.95
N GLU A 361 -3.66 -10.63 -24.65
CA GLU A 361 -3.94 -10.33 -26.06
C GLU A 361 -4.65 -8.98 -26.25
N TRP A 362 -5.48 -8.56 -25.29
CA TRP A 362 -6.06 -7.22 -25.29
C TRP A 362 -4.97 -6.16 -25.15
N LEU A 363 -4.05 -6.32 -24.19
CA LEU A 363 -2.95 -5.37 -23.96
C LEU A 363 -2.04 -5.23 -25.18
N LYS A 364 -1.78 -6.33 -25.90
CA LYS A 364 -0.99 -6.30 -27.14
C LYS A 364 -1.66 -5.51 -28.25
N LYS A 365 -2.99 -5.62 -28.39
CA LYS A 365 -3.76 -4.93 -29.44
C LYS A 365 -4.09 -3.48 -29.09
N ASN A 366 -4.07 -3.14 -27.80
CA ASN A 366 -4.44 -1.82 -27.27
C ASN A 366 -3.28 -1.16 -26.48
N PRO A 367 -2.08 -1.00 -27.05
CA PRO A 367 -0.89 -0.55 -26.31
C PRO A 367 -0.91 0.93 -25.91
N SER A 368 -1.83 1.73 -26.46
CA SER A 368 -1.96 3.17 -26.22
C SER A 368 -3.16 3.55 -25.35
N VAL A 369 -4.05 2.61 -25.03
CA VAL A 369 -5.27 2.88 -24.25
C VAL A 369 -4.91 3.19 -22.79
N ALA A 370 -5.39 4.31 -22.26
CA ALA A 370 -5.13 4.69 -20.89
C ALA A 370 -5.95 3.86 -19.90
N LEU A 371 -5.56 3.86 -18.62
CA LEU A 371 -6.19 3.05 -17.58
C LEU A 371 -7.70 3.30 -17.46
N GLU A 372 -8.13 4.57 -17.52
CA GLU A 372 -9.52 5.00 -17.44
C GLU A 372 -10.36 4.60 -18.66
N ASP A 373 -9.73 4.28 -19.79
CA ASP A 373 -10.41 3.94 -21.04
C ASP A 373 -10.45 2.43 -21.31
N VAL A 374 -9.90 1.62 -20.41
CA VAL A 374 -9.96 0.15 -20.53
C VAL A 374 -11.44 -0.26 -20.37
N PRO A 375 -12.02 -1.13 -21.20
CA PRO A 375 -13.40 -1.59 -21.04
C PRO A 375 -13.54 -2.71 -19.99
N ASP A 376 -14.75 -2.90 -19.45
CA ASP A 376 -15.08 -3.91 -18.41
C ASP A 376 -14.80 -5.35 -18.86
N ASP A 377 -14.92 -5.62 -20.15
CA ASP A 377 -14.73 -6.94 -20.76
C ASP A 377 -13.28 -7.20 -21.22
N ALA A 378 -12.35 -6.27 -21.00
CA ALA A 378 -10.95 -6.40 -21.44
C ALA A 378 -10.26 -7.66 -20.88
N ALA A 379 -10.70 -8.13 -19.71
CA ALA A 379 -10.20 -9.35 -19.07
C ALA A 379 -10.68 -10.66 -19.74
N ASP A 380 -11.78 -10.60 -20.50
CA ASP A 380 -12.36 -11.75 -21.22
C ASP A 380 -12.02 -11.77 -22.70
N TYR A 381 -11.24 -10.80 -23.17
CA TYR A 381 -10.80 -10.70 -24.55
C TYR A 381 -10.14 -11.99 -25.05
N GLY A 382 -10.70 -12.55 -26.14
CA GLY A 382 -10.20 -13.78 -26.77
C GLY A 382 -10.66 -15.08 -26.11
N LYS A 383 -11.45 -15.03 -25.02
CA LYS A 383 -12.17 -16.20 -24.52
C LYS A 383 -13.38 -16.45 -25.42
N ARG A 384 -13.61 -17.71 -25.83
CA ARG A 384 -14.89 -18.08 -26.44
C ARG A 384 -15.97 -17.90 -25.37
N PRO A 385 -17.12 -17.28 -25.67
CA PRO A 385 -18.22 -17.26 -24.70
C PRO A 385 -18.53 -18.69 -24.30
N ALA A 386 -18.65 -18.92 -22.98
CA ALA A 386 -19.17 -20.19 -22.50
C ALA A 386 -20.55 -20.38 -23.12
N THR A 387 -20.74 -21.48 -23.83
CA THR A 387 -22.03 -21.84 -24.41
C THR A 387 -23.08 -21.90 -23.29
N GLY A 388 -24.04 -20.97 -23.31
CA GLY A 388 -25.31 -21.14 -22.61
C GLY A 388 -25.74 -20.02 -21.65
N THR A 389 -26.33 -18.96 -22.17
CA THR A 389 -27.71 -18.52 -21.82
C THR A 389 -28.15 -17.57 -22.95
N PRO A 390 -29.29 -17.77 -23.63
CA PRO A 390 -29.74 -16.83 -24.65
C PRO A 390 -30.16 -15.54 -23.94
N THR A 391 -29.49 -14.44 -24.25
CA THR A 391 -30.01 -13.10 -24.01
C THR A 391 -31.32 -12.97 -24.77
N LEU A 392 -32.43 -12.80 -24.04
CA LEU A 392 -33.71 -12.40 -24.61
C LEU A 392 -33.47 -11.13 -25.43
N ARG A 393 -33.64 -11.22 -26.75
CA ARG A 393 -33.73 -10.03 -27.59
C ARG A 393 -34.98 -9.25 -27.17
N PRO A 394 -34.91 -7.92 -26.98
CA PRO A 394 -36.12 -7.13 -26.83
C PRO A 394 -36.97 -7.27 -28.10
N PHE A 395 -38.25 -7.58 -27.93
CA PHE A 395 -39.23 -7.59 -29.02
C PHE A 395 -39.26 -6.19 -29.67
N PRO A 396 -39.29 -6.10 -31.01
CA PRO A 396 -39.55 -4.82 -31.67
C PRO A 396 -41.00 -4.37 -31.39
N PRO A 397 -41.26 -3.06 -31.26
CA PRO A 397 -42.59 -2.55 -31.02
C PRO A 397 -43.51 -2.90 -32.20
N SER A 398 -44.69 -3.44 -31.90
CA SER A 398 -45.74 -3.71 -32.87
C SER A 398 -46.22 -2.40 -33.50
N ALA A 399 -46.03 -2.25 -34.82
CA ALA A 399 -46.66 -1.19 -35.58
C ALA A 399 -48.18 -1.39 -35.63
N PRO A 400 -49.00 -0.32 -35.57
CA PRO A 400 -50.44 -0.42 -35.71
C PRO A 400 -50.78 -0.78 -37.16
N ARG A 401 -51.67 -1.76 -37.36
CA ARG A 401 -52.22 -2.08 -38.68
C ARG A 401 -53.35 -1.09 -39.03
N PRO A 402 -53.54 -0.75 -40.32
CA PRO A 402 -54.55 0.18 -40.79
C PRO A 402 -55.98 -0.31 -40.58
#